data_AF-V4RBJ4-F1
#
_entry.id   AF-V4RBJ4-F1
#
_cell.length_a   1.000
_cell.length_b   1.000
_cell.length_c   1.000
_cell.angle_alpha   90.00
_cell.angle_beta   90.00
_cell.angle_gamma   90.00
#
_symmetry.space_group_name_H-M   'P 1'
#
loop_
_entity.id
_entity.type
_entity.pdbx_description
1 polymer ?
#
loop_
_entity_poly.entity_id
_entity_poly.type
_entity_poly.pdbx_seq_one_letter_code
_entity_poly.pdbx_strand_id
1 'polypeptide(L)'
;MHCSRFCSATDQECGAFKKVPPRTVLSGGGAAARALPSPPPPGYRPLCLDVRQGTRGSAGGCSAVHTMRGESAMSVVREAIEQEDRRALRFGRMVERLGVDVAALAADGRGGALRAAIERCRGCRSTAECEAYLAGEPRGDAPAFCPNQGLFARFERAE
;
A
#
# COMPACT_ATOMS: atom_id res chain seq x y z
N MET A 1 -41.98 -20.15 -38.83
CA MET A 1 -40.58 -20.58 -38.67
C MET A 1 -40.36 -20.90 -37.19
N HIS A 2 -40.45 -22.18 -36.83
CA HIS A 2 -40.11 -22.69 -35.50
C HIS A 2 -38.68 -23.21 -35.55
N CYS A 3 -37.82 -22.79 -34.62
CA CYS A 3 -36.53 -23.44 -34.38
C CYS A 3 -36.49 -23.87 -32.91
N SER A 4 -36.96 -25.08 -32.68
CA SER A 4 -36.74 -25.86 -31.47
C SER A 4 -35.70 -26.94 -31.81
N ARG A 5 -34.73 -27.15 -30.91
CA ARG A 5 -33.60 -28.12 -30.88
C ARG A 5 -32.32 -27.31 -30.63
N PHE A 6 -31.46 -27.55 -29.66
CA PHE A 6 -31.08 -28.78 -28.97
C PHE A 6 -30.27 -28.33 -27.73
N CYS A 7 -30.67 -28.67 -26.51
CA CYS A 7 -29.76 -28.68 -25.36
C CYS A 7 -29.89 -30.04 -24.71
N SER A 8 -29.03 -30.97 -25.14
CA SER A 8 -28.90 -32.28 -24.54
C SER A 8 -28.30 -32.17 -23.14
N ALA A 9 -28.87 -32.96 -22.24
CA ALA A 9 -28.69 -32.97 -20.80
C ALA A 9 -27.36 -33.56 -20.30
N THR A 10 -26.22 -33.15 -20.84
CA THR A 10 -24.91 -33.66 -20.38
C THR A 10 -23.86 -32.56 -20.35
N ASP A 11 -23.92 -31.71 -19.32
CA ASP A 11 -22.74 -31.01 -18.79
C ASP A 11 -23.04 -30.61 -17.33
N GLN A 12 -23.08 -31.62 -16.48
CA GLN A 12 -23.17 -31.49 -15.03
C GLN A 12 -21.79 -31.24 -14.43
N GLU A 13 -21.10 -30.17 -14.83
CA GLU A 13 -19.89 -29.70 -14.12
C GLU A 13 -19.80 -28.16 -14.12
N CYS A 14 -20.83 -27.49 -13.60
CA CYS A 14 -20.66 -26.11 -13.13
C CYS A 14 -20.02 -26.12 -11.74
N GLY A 15 -18.74 -25.72 -11.73
CA GLY A 15 -17.86 -25.71 -10.57
C GLY A 15 -18.45 -25.12 -9.29
N ALA A 16 -18.24 -25.88 -8.21
CA ALA A 16 -18.46 -25.44 -6.85
C ALA A 16 -17.53 -24.25 -6.51
N PHE A 17 -18.07 -23.03 -6.50
CA PHE A 17 -17.40 -21.89 -5.89
C PHE A 17 -17.31 -22.10 -4.37
N LYS A 18 -16.12 -22.46 -3.90
CA LYS A 18 -15.78 -22.43 -2.46
C LYS A 18 -15.79 -20.97 -1.99
N LYS A 19 -16.83 -20.57 -1.26
CA LYS A 19 -16.82 -19.33 -0.46
C LYS A 19 -15.75 -19.47 0.64
N VAL A 20 -14.75 -18.59 0.65
CA VAL A 20 -13.88 -18.38 1.81
C VAL A 20 -14.63 -17.44 2.76
N PRO A 21 -15.01 -17.86 3.98
CA PRO A 21 -15.63 -16.96 4.94
C PRO A 21 -14.58 -16.03 5.56
N PRO A 22 -14.89 -14.75 5.82
CA PRO A 22 -14.06 -13.91 6.68
C PRO A 22 -14.10 -14.41 8.13
N ARG A 23 -12.96 -14.30 8.82
CA ARG A 23 -12.80 -14.61 10.24
C ARG A 23 -13.78 -13.77 11.08
N THR A 24 -14.68 -14.44 11.79
CA THR A 24 -15.38 -13.84 12.93
C THR A 24 -15.43 -14.81 14.10
N VAL A 25 -14.85 -14.32 15.20
CA VAL A 25 -15.05 -14.58 16.62
C VAL A 25 -15.98 -15.75 17.03
N LEU A 26 -15.40 -16.65 17.82
CA LEU A 26 -16.04 -17.71 18.60
C LEU A 26 -17.15 -17.16 19.53
N SER A 27 -18.38 -17.63 19.37
CA SER A 27 -19.29 -17.95 20.48
C SER A 27 -20.57 -18.64 19.99
N GLY A 28 -20.93 -19.76 20.65
CA GLY A 28 -22.31 -20.25 20.76
C GLY A 28 -22.81 -21.22 19.67
N GLY A 29 -23.06 -22.48 20.06
CA GLY A 29 -23.59 -23.53 19.22
C GLY A 29 -25.06 -23.37 18.78
N GLY A 30 -25.41 -24.05 17.70
CA GLY A 30 -26.78 -24.20 17.21
C GLY A 30 -26.81 -24.89 15.84
N ALA A 31 -27.62 -25.94 15.71
CA ALA A 31 -27.67 -26.86 14.57
C ALA A 31 -27.97 -26.19 13.21
N ALA A 32 -27.36 -26.75 12.16
CA ALA A 32 -27.37 -26.24 10.79
C ALA A 32 -28.71 -26.45 10.08
N ALA A 33 -29.43 -25.35 9.83
CA ALA A 33 -30.43 -25.28 8.77
C ALA A 33 -29.75 -24.79 7.48
N ARG A 34 -29.73 -25.62 6.43
CA ARG A 34 -29.24 -25.24 5.10
C ARG A 34 -30.21 -24.22 4.49
N ALA A 35 -29.85 -22.94 4.58
CA ALA A 35 -30.53 -21.88 3.84
C ALA A 35 -30.35 -22.10 2.33
N LEU A 36 -31.47 -22.25 1.61
CA LEU A 36 -31.49 -22.17 0.15
C LEU A 36 -31.06 -20.75 -0.28
N PRO A 37 -30.29 -20.60 -1.36
CA PRO A 37 -29.92 -19.28 -1.85
C PRO A 37 -31.18 -18.54 -2.32
N SER A 38 -31.31 -17.29 -1.89
CA SER A 38 -32.37 -16.38 -2.34
C SER A 38 -32.30 -16.19 -3.86
N PRO A 39 -33.44 -16.05 -4.56
CA PRO A 39 -33.44 -15.73 -5.98
C PRO A 39 -32.84 -14.33 -6.22
N PRO A 40 -32.14 -14.10 -7.35
CA PRO A 40 -31.62 -12.78 -7.68
C PRO A 40 -32.76 -11.78 -7.93
N PRO A 41 -32.53 -10.47 -7.66
CA PRO A 41 -33.53 -9.45 -7.90
C PRO A 41 -33.87 -9.31 -9.40
N PRO A 42 -35.09 -8.85 -9.74
CA PRO A 42 -35.47 -8.58 -11.12
C PRO A 42 -34.56 -7.50 -11.73
N GLY A 43 -34.02 -7.76 -12.92
CA GLY A 43 -33.08 -6.87 -13.61
C GLY A 43 -31.62 -7.34 -13.61
N TYR A 44 -31.30 -8.44 -12.91
CA TYR A 44 -29.98 -9.07 -13.02
C TYR A 44 -29.83 -9.80 -14.36
N ARG A 45 -29.03 -9.24 -15.29
CA ARG A 45 -28.57 -9.95 -16.49
C ARG A 45 -27.24 -10.65 -16.15
N PRO A 46 -27.16 -11.98 -16.16
CA PRO A 46 -25.87 -12.64 -16.08
C PRO A 46 -25.06 -12.23 -17.31
N LEU A 47 -23.89 -11.63 -17.08
CA LEU A 47 -22.88 -11.49 -18.12
C LEU A 47 -22.39 -12.90 -18.45
N CYS A 48 -23.00 -13.54 -19.45
CA CYS A 48 -22.39 -14.67 -20.11
C CYS A 48 -21.10 -14.15 -20.76
N LEU A 49 -19.96 -14.38 -20.11
CA LEU A 49 -18.69 -14.20 -20.78
C LEU A 49 -18.66 -15.24 -21.91
N ASP A 50 -18.83 -14.78 -23.15
CA ASP A 50 -18.62 -15.58 -24.35
C ASP A 50 -17.15 -16.01 -24.39
N VAL A 51 -16.83 -17.14 -23.76
CA VAL A 51 -15.62 -17.92 -24.09
C VAL A 51 -15.89 -18.57 -25.44
N ARG A 52 -15.80 -17.77 -26.51
CA ARG A 52 -15.63 -18.31 -27.85
C ARG A 52 -14.22 -18.88 -27.93
N GLN A 53 -14.17 -20.20 -27.81
CA GLN A 53 -13.02 -21.01 -28.18
C GLN A 53 -12.63 -20.67 -29.63
N GLY A 54 -11.45 -20.06 -29.79
CA GLY A 54 -10.82 -19.87 -31.09
C GLY A 54 -10.47 -21.23 -31.70
N THR A 55 -11.05 -21.51 -32.85
CA THR A 55 -10.67 -22.65 -33.69
C THR A 55 -9.27 -22.46 -34.26
N ARG A 56 -8.52 -23.56 -34.22
CA ARG A 56 -7.18 -23.80 -34.77
C ARG A 56 -6.89 -23.05 -36.08
N GLY A 57 -5.74 -22.37 -36.12
CA GLY A 57 -5.15 -21.89 -37.35
C GLY A 57 -3.83 -21.15 -37.12
N SER A 58 -2.73 -21.79 -37.53
CA SER A 58 -1.42 -21.19 -37.83
C SER A 58 -0.46 -20.94 -36.67
N ALA A 59 0.77 -21.43 -36.88
CA ALA A 59 1.93 -21.27 -36.03
C ALA A 59 2.27 -19.78 -35.84
N GLY A 60 1.92 -19.23 -34.69
CA GLY A 60 2.33 -17.92 -34.21
C GLY A 60 2.81 -18.10 -32.78
N GLY A 61 4.05 -17.70 -32.51
CA GLY A 61 4.75 -17.99 -31.27
C GLY A 61 3.92 -17.71 -30.02
N CYS A 62 4.02 -18.61 -29.06
CA CYS A 62 3.66 -18.34 -27.68
C CYS A 62 4.59 -17.24 -27.14
N SER A 63 4.32 -15.99 -27.50
CA SER A 63 4.86 -14.86 -26.77
C SER A 63 4.32 -14.92 -25.36
N ALA A 64 5.25 -15.01 -24.43
CA ALA A 64 5.03 -14.88 -23.01
C ALA A 64 4.25 -13.58 -22.72
N VAL A 65 2.97 -13.70 -22.37
CA VAL A 65 2.19 -12.57 -21.86
C VAL A 65 1.45 -13.00 -20.60
N HIS A 66 2.16 -13.50 -19.59
CA HIS A 66 1.55 -13.77 -18.27
C HIS A 66 2.46 -13.56 -17.04
N THR A 67 3.42 -12.62 -17.08
CA THR A 67 4.21 -12.22 -15.88
C THR A 67 4.10 -10.73 -15.49
N MET A 68 3.19 -9.94 -16.07
CA MET A 68 3.23 -8.46 -15.91
C MET A 68 2.47 -7.88 -14.70
N ARG A 69 1.93 -8.69 -13.76
CA ARG A 69 1.25 -8.16 -12.54
C ARG A 69 2.11 -8.14 -11.27
N GLY A 70 3.15 -8.97 -11.20
CA GLY A 70 4.04 -9.03 -10.03
C GLY A 70 5.15 -7.98 -10.04
N GLU A 71 5.69 -7.66 -11.22
CA GLU A 71 6.79 -6.69 -11.37
C GLU A 71 6.36 -5.26 -11.03
N SER A 72 5.13 -4.86 -11.40
CA SER A 72 4.60 -3.53 -11.08
C SER A 72 4.29 -3.35 -9.59
N ALA A 73 3.90 -4.42 -8.88
CA ALA A 73 3.64 -4.31 -7.43
C ALA A 73 4.96 -4.11 -6.66
N MET A 74 6.00 -4.86 -7.01
CA MET A 74 7.31 -4.72 -6.37
C MET A 74 8.03 -3.42 -6.73
N SER A 75 7.80 -2.84 -7.91
CA SER A 75 8.33 -1.51 -8.25
C SER A 75 7.73 -0.41 -7.35
N VAL A 76 6.43 -0.47 -7.08
CA VAL A 76 5.77 0.46 -6.14
C VAL A 76 6.35 0.34 -4.73
N VAL A 77 6.55 -0.90 -4.25
CA VAL A 77 7.16 -1.13 -2.93
C VAL A 77 8.59 -0.59 -2.87
N ARG A 78 9.40 -0.80 -3.93
CA ARG A 78 10.77 -0.28 -4.00
C ARG A 78 10.80 1.25 -3.95
N GLU A 79 9.96 1.91 -4.75
CA GLU A 79 9.86 3.36 -4.74
C GLU A 79 9.45 3.91 -3.38
N ALA A 80 8.53 3.23 -2.68
CA ALA A 80 8.13 3.59 -1.33
C ALA A 80 9.30 3.46 -0.32
N ILE A 81 10.12 2.42 -0.42
CA ILE A 81 11.32 2.26 0.42
C ILE A 81 12.31 3.41 0.15
N GLU A 82 12.59 3.70 -1.12
CA GLU A 82 13.49 4.80 -1.50
C GLU A 82 12.98 6.16 -1.04
N GLN A 83 11.66 6.38 -1.08
CA GLN A 83 11.03 7.57 -0.51
C GLN A 83 11.29 7.69 1.00
N GLU A 84 11.12 6.61 1.75
CA GLU A 84 11.35 6.60 3.19
C GLU A 84 12.83 6.80 3.54
N ASP A 85 13.74 6.17 2.80
CA ASP A 85 15.18 6.36 2.97
C ASP A 85 15.57 7.82 2.72
N ARG A 86 15.05 8.45 1.66
CA ARG A 86 15.27 9.89 1.41
C ARG A 86 14.77 10.76 2.56
N ARG A 87 13.63 10.42 3.16
CA ARG A 87 13.09 11.16 4.32
C ARG A 87 13.96 10.97 5.55
N ALA A 88 14.41 9.74 5.82
CA ALA A 88 15.31 9.43 6.94
C ALA A 88 16.65 10.16 6.81
N LEU A 89 17.25 10.15 5.62
CA LEU A 89 18.49 10.89 5.34
C LEU A 89 18.32 12.40 5.50
N ARG A 90 17.16 12.95 5.14
CA ARG A 90 16.87 14.38 5.34
C ARG A 90 16.82 14.75 6.83
N PHE A 91 16.21 13.91 7.66
CA PHE A 91 16.20 14.11 9.11
C PHE A 91 17.63 14.10 9.67
N GLY A 92 18.44 13.10 9.30
CA GLY A 92 19.85 13.02 9.72
C GLY A 92 20.65 14.27 9.36
N ARG A 93 20.52 14.75 8.12
CA ARG A 93 21.19 15.99 7.66
C ARG A 93 20.77 17.23 8.43
N MET A 94 19.49 17.34 8.81
CA MET A 94 19.01 18.46 9.64
C MET A 94 19.66 18.45 11.02
N VAL A 95 19.67 17.28 11.67
CA VAL A 95 20.27 17.08 13.00
C VAL A 95 21.75 17.41 12.99
N GLU A 96 22.48 16.90 12.00
CA GLU A 96 23.92 17.14 11.84
C GLU A 96 24.20 18.62 11.60
N ARG A 97 23.51 19.24 10.63
CA ARG A 97 23.70 20.64 10.24
C ARG A 97 23.44 21.61 11.38
N LEU A 98 22.42 21.34 12.19
CA LEU A 98 22.04 22.18 13.34
C LEU A 98 22.81 21.83 14.61
N GLY A 99 23.73 20.86 14.56
CA GLY A 99 24.52 20.49 15.73
C GLY A 99 23.68 19.92 16.88
N VAL A 100 22.55 19.29 16.59
CA VAL A 100 21.65 18.75 17.63
C VAL A 100 22.34 17.60 18.38
N ASP A 101 22.32 17.64 19.70
CA ASP A 101 22.74 16.56 20.58
C ASP A 101 21.73 15.41 20.52
N VAL A 102 22.01 14.45 19.63
CA VAL A 102 21.18 13.25 19.44
C VAL A 102 21.14 12.38 20.70
N ALA A 103 22.22 12.34 21.48
CA ALA A 103 22.27 11.54 22.68
C ALA A 103 21.33 12.11 23.75
N ALA A 104 21.36 13.43 23.96
CA ALA A 104 20.42 14.11 24.84
C ALA A 104 18.97 13.98 24.34
N LEU A 105 18.73 14.16 23.04
CA LEU A 105 17.40 14.00 22.44
C LEU A 105 16.87 12.56 22.54
N ALA A 106 17.73 11.56 22.42
CA ALA A 106 17.38 10.15 22.59
C ALA A 106 17.15 9.77 24.05
N ALA A 107 17.83 10.42 25.01
CA ALA A 107 17.59 10.22 26.43
C ALA A 107 16.27 10.85 26.90
N ASP A 108 15.85 11.96 26.29
CA ASP A 108 14.61 12.66 26.64
C ASP A 108 13.37 11.78 26.43
N GLY A 109 12.56 11.68 27.48
CA GLY A 109 11.33 10.88 27.46
C GLY A 109 11.56 9.41 27.09
N ARG A 110 12.73 8.83 27.43
CA ARG A 110 13.12 7.45 27.06
C ARG A 110 13.09 7.22 25.53
N GLY A 111 13.53 8.21 24.76
CA GLY A 111 13.54 8.17 23.29
C GLY A 111 12.21 8.59 22.64
N GLY A 112 11.20 8.92 23.45
CA GLY A 112 9.91 9.40 22.97
C GLY A 112 10.03 10.69 22.16
N ALA A 113 10.90 11.61 22.58
CA ALA A 113 11.13 12.86 21.87
C ALA A 113 11.76 12.64 20.48
N LEU A 114 12.80 11.82 20.40
CA LEU A 114 13.43 11.45 19.14
C LEU A 114 12.44 10.77 18.19
N ARG A 115 11.67 9.79 18.68
CA ARG A 115 10.67 9.08 17.87
C ARG A 115 9.60 10.05 17.34
N ALA A 116 9.07 10.93 18.20
CA ALA A 116 8.11 11.93 17.79
C ALA A 116 8.68 12.91 16.74
N ALA A 117 9.96 13.29 16.88
CA ALA A 117 10.64 14.16 15.92
C ALA A 117 10.75 13.52 14.53
N ILE A 118 11.14 12.23 14.49
CA ILE A 118 11.24 11.45 13.25
C ILE A 118 9.87 11.36 12.57
N GLU A 119 8.81 11.01 13.32
CA GLU A 119 7.46 10.91 12.77
C GLU A 119 6.95 12.26 12.21
N ARG A 120 7.17 13.37 12.94
CA ARG A 120 6.84 14.71 12.43
C ARG A 120 7.64 15.06 11.16
N CYS A 121 8.91 14.69 11.11
CA CYS A 121 9.75 14.92 9.93
C CYS A 121 9.28 14.10 8.73
N ARG A 122 8.94 12.82 8.93
CA ARG A 122 8.44 11.91 7.88
C ARG A 122 7.08 12.35 7.33
N GLY A 123 6.24 12.97 8.16
CA GLY A 123 4.96 13.55 7.77
C GLY A 123 5.03 14.97 7.17
N CYS A 124 6.20 15.61 7.20
CA CYS A 124 6.37 16.98 6.71
C CYS A 124 6.22 17.07 5.18
N ARG A 125 5.46 18.06 4.70
CA ARG A 125 5.21 18.27 3.26
C ARG A 125 6.15 19.28 2.61
N SER A 126 6.91 20.07 3.38
CA SER A 126 7.84 21.09 2.89
C SER A 126 9.17 20.48 2.41
N THR A 127 9.09 19.50 1.52
CA THR A 127 10.25 18.72 1.04
C THR A 127 11.21 19.59 0.24
N ALA A 128 10.70 20.36 -0.72
CA ALA A 128 11.53 21.17 -1.61
C ALA A 128 12.24 22.29 -0.83
N GLU A 129 11.52 22.95 0.09
CA GLU A 129 12.07 23.99 0.95
C GLU A 129 13.13 23.44 1.90
N CYS A 130 12.92 22.23 2.43
CA CYS A 130 13.91 21.57 3.29
C CYS A 130 15.18 21.19 2.51
N GLU A 131 15.04 20.69 1.28
CA GLU A 131 16.20 20.39 0.43
C GLU A 131 16.96 21.66 0.03
N ALA A 132 16.25 22.73 -0.34
CA ALA A 132 16.87 24.02 -0.63
C ALA A 132 17.61 24.58 0.60
N TYR A 133 17.02 24.45 1.80
CA TYR A 133 17.68 24.85 3.05
C TYR A 133 18.95 24.04 3.30
N LEU A 134 18.90 22.72 3.14
CA LEU A 134 20.05 21.82 3.36
C LEU A 134 21.16 22.01 2.32
N ALA A 135 20.82 22.41 1.09
CA ALA A 135 21.78 22.67 0.03
C ALA A 135 22.48 24.03 0.14
N GLY A 136 21.90 24.98 0.89
CA GLY A 136 22.47 26.32 1.07
C GLY A 136 23.57 26.40 2.13
N GLU A 137 24.16 27.60 2.25
CA GLU A 137 25.18 27.91 3.25
C GLU A 137 24.71 27.63 4.68
N PRO A 138 25.55 27.05 5.56
CA PRO A 138 25.21 26.77 6.95
C PRO A 138 24.55 27.98 7.63
N ARG A 139 23.36 27.75 8.20
CA ARG A 139 22.65 28.72 9.03
C ARG A 139 22.49 28.09 10.41
N GLY A 140 22.63 28.91 11.45
CA GLY A 140 22.58 28.44 12.84
C GLY A 140 21.20 27.90 13.22
N ASP A 141 20.13 28.55 12.78
CA ASP A 141 18.78 28.22 13.23
C ASP A 141 18.03 27.30 12.26
N ALA A 142 17.21 26.42 12.83
CA ALA A 142 16.22 25.67 12.07
C ALA A 142 15.22 26.61 11.36
N PRO A 143 14.82 26.31 10.11
CA PRO A 143 13.94 27.19 9.36
C PRO A 143 12.51 27.18 9.92
N ALA A 144 11.79 28.29 9.77
CA ALA A 144 10.44 28.49 10.34
C ALA A 144 9.38 27.49 9.84
N PHE A 145 9.56 26.88 8.66
CA PHE A 145 8.66 25.84 8.17
C PHE A 145 8.90 24.47 8.84
N CYS A 146 10.01 24.29 9.55
CA CYS A 146 10.37 23.00 10.12
C CYS A 146 9.48 22.68 11.33
N PRO A 147 8.71 21.56 11.32
CA PRO A 147 7.86 21.21 12.46
C PRO A 147 8.65 20.80 13.70
N ASN A 148 9.97 20.60 13.57
CA ASN A 148 10.87 20.28 14.67
C ASN A 148 11.74 21.47 15.10
N GLN A 149 11.52 22.68 14.58
CA GLN A 149 12.36 23.86 14.87
C GLN A 149 12.59 24.05 16.38
N GLY A 150 11.52 24.16 17.16
CA GLY A 150 11.62 24.37 18.61
C GLY A 150 12.24 23.18 19.36
N LEU A 151 12.12 21.97 18.82
CA LEU A 151 12.80 20.81 19.39
C LEU A 151 14.30 20.87 19.12
N PHE A 152 14.71 21.17 17.88
CA PHE A 152 16.13 21.27 17.53
C PHE A 152 16.82 22.36 18.35
N ALA A 153 16.23 23.55 18.46
CA ALA A 153 16.74 24.65 19.28
C ALA A 153 16.95 24.25 20.76
N ARG A 154 16.07 23.40 21.32
CA ARG A 154 16.21 22.93 22.71
C ARG A 154 17.40 21.98 22.90
N PHE A 155 17.79 21.26 21.86
CA PHE A 155 18.83 20.22 21.91
C PHE A 155 20.07 20.59 21.10
N GLU A 156 20.23 21.84 20.69
CA GLU A 156 21.48 22.32 20.11
C GLU A 156 22.61 22.13 21.13
N ARG A 157 23.75 21.62 20.65
CA ARG A 157 24.95 21.50 21.50
C ARG A 157 25.38 22.91 21.92
N ALA A 158 25.49 23.13 23.22
CA ALA A 158 26.21 24.28 23.73
C ALA A 158 27.69 24.09 23.37
N GLU A 159 28.17 24.90 22.42
CA GLU A 159 29.60 24.97 22.10
C GLU A 159 30.41 25.65 23.20
#